data_AF-A0A959G1Y7-F1
#
_entry.id   AF-A0A959G1Y7-F1
#
_cell.length_a   1.000
_cell.length_b   1.000
_cell.length_c   1.000
_cell.angle_alpha   90.00
_cell.angle_beta   90.00
_cell.angle_gamma   90.00
#
_symmetry.space_group_name_H-M   'P 1'
#
loop_
_entity.id
_entity.type
_entity.pdbx_description
1 polymer ?
#
loop_
_entity_poly.entity_id
_entity_poly.type
_entity_poly.pdbx_seq_one_letter_code
_entity_poly.pdbx_strand_id
1 'polypeptide(L)'
;MDVFNILNTLEAHQISLALDGEDLEVNFSQETIPDEVIALLREYKPLLVDYLKDMKATPAYQRIPQATAAASYPLSSAQRRLWLLSQVEEVSRVYHLPFSFRMQGDYDLQVLEKAIYALVERHESLRTVFREDADGDVRQWIIPMAAYAFKVQIRDMTEVPDAQAEIDAFIAADNRHSFDLAQGPLLRVVFFKKGPADFLCYYNMHHIISDGWSMNILVRDVIAFYRAIAGQHAPSLA
;
A
#
# COMPACT_ATOMS: atom_id res chain seq x y z
N MET A 1 3.49 33.18 3.77
CA MET A 1 3.95 31.83 3.41
C MET A 1 3.41 30.86 4.45
N ASP A 2 3.03 29.63 4.11
CA ASP A 2 2.57 28.64 5.11
C ASP A 2 3.77 27.90 5.75
N VAL A 3 3.55 27.25 6.90
CA VAL A 3 4.59 26.54 7.63
C VAL A 3 5.22 25.44 6.77
N PHE A 4 4.42 24.74 5.96
CA PHE A 4 4.88 23.65 5.11
C PHE A 4 5.91 24.13 4.08
N ASN A 5 5.65 25.24 3.39
CA ASN A 5 6.58 25.82 2.43
C ASN A 5 7.87 26.30 3.11
N ILE A 6 7.78 26.86 4.32
CA ILE A 6 8.96 27.27 5.09
C ILE A 6 9.82 26.05 5.45
N LEU A 7 9.22 24.97 5.96
CA LEU A 7 9.94 23.75 6.30
C LEU A 7 10.59 23.08 5.08
N ASN A 8 9.91 23.06 3.93
CA ASN A 8 10.49 22.55 2.68
C ASN A 8 11.70 23.39 2.22
N THR A 9 11.63 24.71 2.36
CA THR A 9 12.78 25.58 2.08
C THR A 9 13.94 25.27 3.01
N LEU A 10 13.69 25.09 4.32
CA LEU A 10 14.73 24.74 5.28
C LEU A 10 15.37 23.36 4.97
N GLU A 11 14.56 22.37 4.64
CA GLU A 11 15.02 21.03 4.27
C GLU A 11 15.89 21.05 3.01
N ALA A 12 15.53 21.84 2.00
CA ALA A 12 16.34 22.03 0.80
C ALA A 12 17.73 22.61 1.10
N HIS A 13 17.86 23.37 2.19
CA HIS A 13 19.13 23.90 2.70
C HIS A 13 19.77 23.01 3.79
N GLN A 14 19.24 21.82 4.05
CA GLN A 14 19.69 20.90 5.11
C GLN A 14 19.66 21.52 6.51
N ILE A 15 18.66 22.35 6.76
CA ILE A 15 18.41 23.01 8.05
C ILE A 15 17.22 22.33 8.72
N SER A 16 17.39 21.96 9.98
CA SER A 16 16.34 21.39 10.82
C SER A 16 16.12 22.28 12.04
N LEU A 17 14.90 22.29 12.54
CA LEU A 17 14.50 23.10 13.69
C LEU A 17 14.15 22.21 14.88
N ALA A 18 14.59 22.63 16.06
CA ALA A 18 14.19 22.06 17.33
C ALA A 18 13.73 23.18 18.27
N LEU A 19 13.06 22.80 19.36
CA LEU A 19 12.78 23.70 20.46
C LEU A 19 13.63 23.29 21.66
N ASP A 20 14.30 24.24 22.29
CA ASP A 20 14.83 24.11 23.65
C ASP A 20 14.07 25.09 24.55
N GLY A 21 13.15 24.57 25.36
CA GLY A 21 12.17 25.40 26.07
C GLY A 21 11.31 26.25 25.13
N GLU A 22 11.49 27.58 25.19
CA GLU A 22 10.81 28.56 24.31
C GLU A 22 11.70 29.04 23.15
N ASP A 23 12.97 28.65 23.12
CA ASP A 23 13.91 29.07 22.10
C ASP A 23 13.93 28.12 20.91
N LEU A 24 13.99 28.71 19.72
CA LEU A 24 14.09 28.00 18.45
C LEU A 24 15.57 27.68 18.19
N GLU A 25 15.91 26.40 18.26
CA GLU A 25 17.23 25.89 17.92
C GLU A 25 17.28 25.56 16.42
N VAL A 26 18.33 26.02 15.74
CA VAL A 26 18.52 25.84 14.30
C VAL A 26 19.73 24.96 14.09
N ASN A 27 19.50 23.73 13.63
CA ASN A 27 20.51 22.72 13.37
C ASN A 27 20.83 22.66 11.87
N PHE A 28 22.09 22.81 11.50
CA PHE A 28 22.52 22.84 10.10
C PHE A 28 23.90 22.20 9.94
N SER A 29 24.12 21.55 8.79
CA SER A 29 25.36 20.81 8.47
C SER A 29 26.41 21.67 7.74
N GLN A 30 26.04 22.88 7.31
CA GLN A 30 26.88 23.80 6.54
C GLN A 30 27.68 24.75 7.44
N GLU A 31 28.74 25.39 6.93
CA GLU A 31 29.53 26.36 7.72
C GLU A 31 28.74 27.66 8.02
N THR A 32 27.81 28.04 7.15
CA THR A 32 27.01 29.27 7.29
C THR A 32 25.58 29.07 6.78
N ILE A 33 24.62 29.77 7.38
CA ILE A 33 23.23 29.83 6.92
C ILE A 33 23.09 31.00 5.92
N PRO A 34 22.47 30.82 4.74
CA PRO A 34 22.18 31.92 3.82
C PRO A 34 21.34 33.04 4.46
N ASP A 35 21.66 34.31 4.15
CA ASP A 35 20.98 35.48 4.74
C ASP A 35 19.46 35.48 4.48
N GLU A 36 19.04 34.97 3.33
CA GLU A 36 17.63 34.80 2.96
C GLU A 36 16.88 33.83 3.89
N VAL A 37 17.56 32.77 4.34
CA VAL A 37 17.01 31.79 5.28
C VAL A 37 17.00 32.38 6.70
N ILE A 38 18.02 33.16 7.08
CA ILE A 38 18.03 33.86 8.37
C ILE A 38 16.88 34.87 8.45
N ALA A 39 16.63 35.62 7.37
CA ALA A 39 15.50 36.54 7.28
C ALA A 39 14.16 35.81 7.42
N LEU A 40 14.00 34.68 6.71
CA LEU A 40 12.81 33.83 6.78
C LEU A 40 12.56 33.30 8.21
N LEU A 41 13.59 32.77 8.87
CA LEU A 41 13.49 32.25 10.24
C LEU A 41 13.11 33.34 11.24
N ARG A 42 13.61 34.57 11.07
CA ARG A 42 13.26 35.71 11.92
C ARG A 42 11.83 36.18 11.70
N GLU A 43 11.39 36.27 10.44
CA GLU A 43 10.04 36.71 10.07
C GLU A 43 8.97 35.75 10.61
N TYR A 44 9.22 34.43 10.52
CA TYR A 44 8.24 33.41 10.87
C TYR A 44 8.51 32.69 12.20
N LYS A 45 9.43 33.21 13.05
CA LYS A 45 9.79 32.60 14.35
C LYS A 45 8.57 32.23 15.21
N PRO A 46 7.57 33.11 15.45
CA PRO A 46 6.45 32.79 16.32
C PRO A 46 5.62 31.62 15.78
N LEU A 47 5.37 31.61 14.47
CA LEU A 47 4.61 30.57 13.78
C LEU A 47 5.32 29.20 13.83
N LEU A 48 6.65 29.19 13.68
CA LEU A 48 7.46 27.97 13.76
C LEU A 48 7.53 27.43 15.20
N VAL A 49 7.63 28.31 16.19
CA VAL A 49 7.61 27.92 17.61
C VAL A 49 6.28 27.28 17.98
N ASP A 50 5.15 27.90 17.59
CA ASP A 50 3.81 27.35 17.86
C ASP A 50 3.62 25.99 17.16
N TYR A 51 4.04 25.88 15.90
CA TYR A 51 3.99 24.61 15.17
C TYR A 51 4.83 23.50 15.82
N LEU A 52 6.05 23.82 16.27
CA LEU A 52 6.92 22.85 16.94
C LEU A 52 6.43 22.48 18.35
N LYS A 53 5.73 23.39 19.04
CA LYS A 53 5.03 23.10 20.31
C LYS A 53 3.89 22.11 20.07
N ASP A 54 3.08 22.32 19.04
CA ASP A 54 2.02 21.38 18.63
C ASP A 54 2.58 20.02 18.18
N MET A 55 3.72 20.01 17.46
CA MET A 55 4.41 18.77 17.11
C MET A 55 5.02 18.04 18.32
N LYS A 56 5.60 18.75 19.31
CA LYS A 56 6.06 18.12 20.56
C LYS A 56 4.91 17.62 21.43
N ALA A 57 3.74 18.23 21.32
CA ALA A 57 2.49 17.74 21.91
C ALA A 57 1.90 16.55 21.15
N THR A 58 2.37 16.28 19.92
CA THR A 58 2.11 15.03 19.22
C THR A 58 2.93 13.94 19.91
N PRO A 59 2.33 12.82 20.36
CA PRO A 59 3.06 11.82 21.11
C PRO A 59 4.29 11.37 20.32
N ALA A 60 5.44 11.28 21.00
CA ALA A 60 6.65 10.67 20.48
C ALA A 60 6.27 9.37 19.76
N TYR A 61 6.89 9.08 18.61
CA TYR A 61 6.61 7.87 17.84
C TYR A 61 6.55 6.65 18.76
N GLN A 62 5.32 6.19 19.03
CA GLN A 62 5.09 4.97 19.77
C GLN A 62 4.86 3.88 18.75
N ARG A 63 5.79 2.92 18.71
CA ARG A 63 5.62 1.73 17.90
C ARG A 63 4.28 1.10 18.27
N ILE A 64 3.41 0.90 17.27
CA ILE A 64 2.15 0.20 17.45
C ILE A 64 2.50 -1.24 17.87
N PRO A 65 2.09 -1.70 19.06
CA PRO A 65 2.35 -3.07 19.48
C PRO A 65 1.55 -4.02 18.59
N GLN A 66 2.08 -5.22 18.39
CA GLN A 66 1.34 -6.27 17.70
C GLN A 66 0.07 -6.60 18.51
N ALA A 67 -1.05 -6.73 17.82
CA ALA A 67 -2.30 -7.14 18.46
C ALA A 67 -2.18 -8.57 19.01
N THR A 68 -2.81 -8.83 20.15
CA THR A 68 -2.91 -10.18 20.70
C THR A 68 -3.66 -11.08 19.72
N ALA A 69 -3.12 -12.28 19.46
CA ALA A 69 -3.75 -13.24 18.57
C ALA A 69 -5.18 -13.55 19.03
N ALA A 70 -6.13 -13.39 18.11
CA ALA A 70 -7.55 -13.67 18.32
C ALA A 70 -8.15 -14.35 17.08
N ALA A 71 -9.28 -15.01 17.26
CA ALA A 71 -10.00 -15.65 16.15
C ALA A 71 -10.51 -14.62 15.13
N SER A 72 -10.86 -13.41 15.59
CA SER A 72 -11.34 -12.33 14.73
C SER A 72 -11.03 -10.94 15.30
N TYR A 73 -11.02 -9.97 14.40
CA TYR A 73 -10.77 -8.52 14.45
C TYR A 73 -12.00 -7.60 14.59
N PRO A 74 -12.14 -6.56 15.44
CA PRO A 74 -13.17 -5.56 15.15
C PRO A 74 -12.72 -4.76 13.91
N LEU A 75 -13.66 -4.32 13.07
CA LEU A 75 -13.32 -3.43 11.97
C LEU A 75 -12.87 -2.07 12.50
N SER A 76 -11.91 -1.44 11.82
CA SER A 76 -11.67 -0.01 12.00
C SER A 76 -12.89 0.80 11.53
N SER A 77 -13.00 2.05 11.95
CA SER A 77 -14.08 2.94 11.48
C SER A 77 -14.10 3.08 9.95
N ALA A 78 -12.91 3.15 9.33
CA ALA A 78 -12.77 3.20 7.88
C ALA A 78 -13.26 1.90 7.21
N GLN A 79 -12.87 0.73 7.75
CA GLN A 79 -13.33 -0.56 7.23
C GLN A 79 -14.84 -0.74 7.40
N ARG A 80 -15.41 -0.31 8.54
CA ARG A 80 -16.86 -0.37 8.79
C ARG A 80 -17.64 0.46 7.77
N ARG A 81 -17.15 1.66 7.45
CA ARG A 81 -17.71 2.50 6.37
C ARG A 81 -17.65 1.77 5.02
N LEU A 82 -16.51 1.19 4.66
CA LEU A 82 -16.35 0.47 3.40
C LEU A 82 -17.25 -0.76 3.32
N TRP A 83 -17.39 -1.52 4.41
CA TRP A 83 -18.28 -2.67 4.48
C TRP A 83 -19.75 -2.27 4.32
N LEU A 84 -20.19 -1.17 4.93
CA LEU A 84 -21.56 -0.68 4.75
C LEU A 84 -21.81 -0.29 3.28
N LEU A 85 -20.85 0.38 2.66
CA LEU A 85 -20.93 0.79 1.25
C LEU A 85 -20.88 -0.41 0.29
N SER A 86 -20.20 -1.50 0.66
CA SER A 86 -20.16 -2.71 -0.17
C SER A 86 -21.48 -3.47 -0.19
N GLN A 87 -22.41 -3.20 0.74
CA GLN A 87 -23.74 -3.83 0.74
C GLN A 87 -24.61 -3.35 -0.44
N VAL A 88 -24.20 -2.28 -1.14
CA VAL A 88 -24.83 -1.81 -2.37
C VAL A 88 -23.90 -2.13 -3.54
N GLU A 89 -24.34 -3.00 -4.44
CA GLU A 89 -23.48 -3.59 -5.48
C GLU A 89 -22.86 -2.55 -6.43
N GLU A 90 -23.61 -1.51 -6.84
CA GLU A 90 -23.05 -0.42 -7.65
C GLU A 90 -21.94 0.35 -6.92
N VAL A 91 -22.07 0.52 -5.60
CA VAL A 91 -21.13 1.30 -4.79
C VAL A 91 -19.89 0.47 -4.43
N SER A 92 -20.06 -0.84 -4.19
CA SER A 92 -18.93 -1.73 -3.87
C SER A 92 -17.84 -1.68 -4.94
N ARG A 93 -18.23 -1.63 -6.22
CA ARG A 93 -17.31 -1.64 -7.36
C ARG A 93 -16.43 -0.39 -7.45
N VAL A 94 -16.88 0.73 -6.88
CA VAL A 94 -16.10 1.98 -6.82
C VAL A 94 -14.87 1.83 -5.90
N TYR A 95 -14.90 0.86 -5.00
CA TYR A 95 -13.80 0.57 -4.06
C TYR A 95 -12.89 -0.57 -4.54
N HIS A 96 -12.98 -0.94 -5.80
CA HIS A 96 -11.95 -1.76 -6.45
C HIS A 96 -10.70 -0.91 -6.72
N LEU A 97 -9.53 -1.54 -6.64
CA LEU A 97 -8.23 -0.94 -6.94
C LEU A 97 -7.57 -1.69 -8.10
N PRO A 98 -8.09 -1.58 -9.33
CA PRO A 98 -7.51 -2.23 -10.48
C PRO A 98 -6.24 -1.52 -10.93
N PHE A 99 -5.21 -2.30 -11.24
CA PHE A 99 -3.96 -1.79 -11.77
C PHE A 99 -3.39 -2.78 -12.78
N SER A 100 -2.79 -2.25 -13.85
CA SER A 100 -2.04 -3.07 -14.79
C SER A 100 -0.76 -2.36 -15.19
N PHE A 101 0.29 -3.13 -15.43
CA PHE A 101 1.56 -2.63 -15.91
C PHE A 101 2.22 -3.64 -16.83
N ARG A 102 2.90 -3.12 -17.85
CA ARG A 102 3.69 -3.92 -18.78
C ARG A 102 5.04 -4.26 -18.17
N MET A 103 5.47 -5.49 -18.38
CA MET A 103 6.77 -6.00 -17.96
C MET A 103 7.52 -6.46 -19.21
N GLN A 104 8.71 -5.88 -19.44
CA GLN A 104 9.58 -6.24 -20.56
C GLN A 104 10.88 -6.85 -20.05
N GLY A 105 11.29 -7.97 -20.65
CA GLY A 105 12.48 -8.72 -20.28
C GLY A 105 12.19 -10.18 -19.91
N ASP A 106 13.24 -10.90 -19.53
CA ASP A 106 13.19 -12.33 -19.25
C ASP A 106 12.72 -12.58 -17.80
N TYR A 107 11.42 -12.50 -17.60
CA TYR A 107 10.79 -12.84 -16.32
C TYR A 107 10.38 -14.31 -16.27
N ASP A 108 10.71 -14.97 -15.17
CA ASP A 108 10.17 -16.29 -14.87
C ASP A 108 8.79 -16.14 -14.19
N LEU A 109 7.73 -16.47 -14.93
CA LEU A 109 6.35 -16.38 -14.44
C LEU A 109 6.08 -17.31 -13.24
N GLN A 110 6.77 -18.45 -13.14
CA GLN A 110 6.63 -19.34 -11.98
C GLN A 110 7.28 -18.73 -10.73
N VAL A 111 8.40 -18.00 -10.92
CA VAL A 111 9.04 -17.26 -9.82
C VAL A 111 8.18 -16.07 -9.41
N LEU A 112 7.58 -15.35 -10.36
CA LEU A 112 6.62 -14.27 -10.08
C LEU A 112 5.40 -14.78 -9.31
N GLU A 113 4.82 -15.90 -9.74
CA GLU A 113 3.71 -16.54 -9.04
C GLU A 113 4.09 -16.86 -7.58
N LYS A 114 5.24 -17.51 -7.36
CA LYS A 114 5.73 -17.80 -6.00
C LYS A 114 5.97 -16.53 -5.18
N ALA A 115 6.44 -15.46 -5.80
CA ALA A 115 6.64 -14.17 -5.13
C ALA A 115 5.31 -13.55 -4.67
N ILE A 116 4.27 -13.62 -5.50
CA ILE A 116 2.91 -13.20 -5.11
C ILE A 116 2.36 -14.08 -3.98
N TYR A 117 2.59 -15.39 -4.02
CA TYR A 117 2.20 -16.28 -2.92
C TYR A 117 2.91 -15.93 -1.61
N ALA A 118 4.21 -15.65 -1.65
CA ALA A 118 4.98 -15.20 -0.48
C ALA A 118 4.49 -13.84 0.06
N LEU A 119 4.07 -12.94 -0.83
CA LEU A 119 3.44 -11.68 -0.45
C LEU A 119 2.14 -11.91 0.33
N VAL A 120 1.25 -12.75 -0.19
CA VAL A 120 -0.05 -13.06 0.43
C VAL A 120 0.13 -13.81 1.76
N GLU A 121 1.11 -14.70 1.87
CA GLU A 121 1.48 -15.35 3.13
C GLU A 121 1.90 -14.30 4.18
N ARG A 122 2.83 -13.41 3.83
CA ARG A 122 3.40 -12.39 4.72
C ARG A 122 2.38 -11.36 5.20
N HIS A 123 1.53 -10.86 4.30
CA HIS A 123 0.62 -9.75 4.58
C HIS A 123 -0.77 -10.25 4.92
N GLU A 124 -1.07 -10.39 6.22
CA GLU A 124 -2.35 -10.90 6.71
C GLU A 124 -3.57 -10.19 6.14
N SER A 125 -3.48 -8.88 5.89
CA SER A 125 -4.56 -8.08 5.27
C SER A 125 -5.02 -8.66 3.92
N LEU A 126 -4.10 -9.22 3.12
CA LEU A 126 -4.42 -9.83 1.83
C LEU A 126 -5.19 -11.16 1.96
N ARG A 127 -5.29 -11.72 3.17
CA ARG A 127 -6.02 -12.93 3.53
C ARG A 127 -7.18 -12.66 4.49
N THR A 128 -7.51 -11.38 4.72
CA THR A 128 -8.59 -10.98 5.62
C THR A 128 -9.93 -10.97 4.89
N VAL A 129 -10.96 -11.55 5.51
CA VAL A 129 -12.36 -11.47 5.08
C VAL A 129 -13.22 -10.81 6.16
N PHE A 130 -14.40 -10.31 5.78
CA PHE A 130 -15.27 -9.49 6.61
C PHE A 130 -16.67 -10.10 6.63
N ARG A 131 -17.08 -10.62 7.79
CA ARG A 131 -18.39 -11.26 7.97
C ARG A 131 -18.86 -11.14 9.40
N GLU A 132 -20.16 -11.25 9.57
CA GLU A 132 -20.81 -11.27 10.87
C GLU A 132 -20.33 -12.48 11.70
N ASP A 133 -20.18 -12.26 13.00
CA ASP A 133 -20.02 -13.32 13.99
C ASP A 133 -21.38 -13.84 14.48
N ALA A 134 -21.36 -14.69 15.51
CA ALA A 134 -22.57 -15.30 16.05
C ALA A 134 -23.53 -14.27 16.71
N ASP A 135 -23.01 -13.11 17.09
CA ASP A 135 -23.76 -12.03 17.74
C ASP A 135 -24.26 -10.98 16.74
N GLY A 136 -23.94 -11.15 15.44
CA GLY A 136 -24.30 -10.24 14.35
C GLY A 136 -23.33 -9.07 14.15
N ASP A 137 -22.19 -9.06 14.85
CA ASP A 137 -21.17 -8.04 14.67
C ASP A 137 -20.26 -8.40 13.49
N VAL A 138 -20.10 -7.47 12.55
CA VAL A 138 -19.15 -7.64 11.45
C VAL A 138 -17.73 -7.59 12.00
N ARG A 139 -16.94 -8.62 11.67
CA ARG A 139 -15.55 -8.78 12.13
C ARG A 139 -14.61 -9.17 11.00
N GLN A 140 -13.32 -8.89 11.22
CA GLN A 140 -12.22 -9.28 10.35
C GLN A 140 -11.77 -10.69 10.71
N TRP A 141 -11.61 -11.56 9.72
CA TRP A 141 -11.14 -12.93 9.90
C TRP A 141 -9.92 -13.14 9.01
N ILE A 142 -8.77 -13.42 9.64
CA ILE A 142 -7.52 -13.68 8.91
C ILE A 142 -7.51 -15.16 8.55
N ILE A 143 -7.68 -15.49 7.26
CA ILE A 143 -7.75 -16.88 6.81
C ILE A 143 -6.33 -17.45 6.71
N PRO A 144 -6.02 -18.58 7.37
CA PRO A 144 -4.72 -19.22 7.23
C PRO A 144 -4.41 -19.54 5.77
N MET A 145 -3.18 -19.35 5.31
CA MET A 145 -2.85 -19.52 3.90
C MET A 145 -3.22 -20.89 3.35
N ALA A 146 -3.04 -21.96 4.14
CA ALA A 146 -3.43 -23.32 3.75
C ALA A 146 -4.93 -23.50 3.45
N ALA A 147 -5.79 -22.64 4.00
CA ALA A 147 -7.24 -22.62 3.77
C ALA A 147 -7.69 -21.48 2.84
N TYR A 148 -6.78 -20.60 2.42
CA TYR A 148 -7.11 -19.44 1.61
C TYR A 148 -7.09 -19.81 0.12
N ALA A 149 -8.25 -19.79 -0.52
CA ALA A 149 -8.45 -20.21 -1.91
C ALA A 149 -7.92 -19.20 -2.96
N PHE A 150 -6.73 -18.65 -2.74
CA PHE A 150 -6.09 -17.67 -3.62
C PHE A 150 -5.31 -18.34 -4.76
N LYS A 151 -5.47 -17.80 -5.97
CA LYS A 151 -4.80 -18.28 -7.18
C LYS A 151 -4.33 -17.12 -8.04
N VAL A 152 -3.08 -17.19 -8.45
CA VAL A 152 -2.54 -16.38 -9.54
C VAL A 152 -2.97 -17.02 -10.86
N GLN A 153 -3.54 -16.24 -11.77
CA GLN A 153 -3.84 -16.72 -13.12
C GLN A 153 -2.68 -16.37 -14.05
N ILE A 154 -2.26 -17.33 -14.88
CA ILE A 154 -1.34 -17.08 -15.99
C ILE A 154 -2.11 -17.39 -17.26
N ARG A 155 -2.16 -16.44 -18.19
CA ARG A 155 -2.85 -16.60 -19.46
C ARG A 155 -1.87 -16.35 -20.61
N ASP A 156 -1.69 -17.35 -21.46
CA ASP A 156 -0.86 -17.22 -22.64
C ASP A 156 -1.66 -16.57 -23.78
N MET A 157 -1.18 -15.41 -24.22
CA MET A 157 -1.80 -14.59 -25.27
C MET A 157 -0.98 -14.62 -26.56
N THR A 158 0.11 -15.42 -26.64
CA THR A 158 1.01 -15.39 -27.81
C THR A 158 0.36 -15.87 -29.09
N GLU A 159 -0.64 -16.74 -28.99
CA GLU A 159 -1.38 -17.29 -30.15
C GLU A 159 -2.80 -16.69 -30.28
N VAL A 160 -3.14 -15.71 -29.44
CA VAL A 160 -4.47 -15.10 -29.42
C VAL A 160 -4.54 -13.97 -30.45
N PRO A 161 -5.43 -14.04 -31.45
CA PRO A 161 -5.68 -12.92 -32.35
C PRO A 161 -6.17 -11.70 -31.56
N ASP A 162 -5.60 -10.53 -31.81
CA ASP A 162 -5.90 -9.29 -31.08
C ASP A 162 -5.84 -9.46 -29.53
N ALA A 163 -4.72 -10.02 -29.07
CA ALA A 163 -4.44 -10.21 -27.64
C ALA A 163 -4.71 -8.97 -26.78
N GLN A 164 -4.54 -7.75 -27.30
CA GLN A 164 -4.81 -6.54 -26.54
C GLN A 164 -6.30 -6.35 -26.28
N ALA A 165 -7.17 -6.54 -27.29
CA ALA A 165 -8.62 -6.44 -27.10
C ALA A 165 -9.15 -7.48 -26.10
N GLU A 166 -8.62 -8.71 -26.13
CA GLU A 166 -8.98 -9.76 -25.18
C GLU A 166 -8.55 -9.43 -23.73
N ILE A 167 -7.36 -8.84 -23.56
CA ILE A 167 -6.89 -8.35 -22.25
C ILE A 167 -7.80 -7.23 -21.74
N ASP A 168 -8.13 -6.26 -22.59
CA ASP A 168 -8.97 -5.11 -22.21
C ASP A 168 -10.39 -5.57 -21.86
N ALA A 169 -10.94 -6.52 -22.63
CA ALA A 169 -12.24 -7.14 -22.35
C ALA A 169 -12.23 -7.90 -21.01
N PHE A 170 -11.15 -8.63 -20.71
CA PHE A 170 -10.97 -9.30 -19.43
C PHE A 170 -10.94 -8.30 -18.27
N ILE A 171 -10.11 -7.26 -18.35
CA ILE A 171 -9.98 -6.25 -17.29
C ILE A 171 -11.32 -5.55 -17.06
N ALA A 172 -12.03 -5.20 -18.13
CA ALA A 172 -13.35 -4.59 -18.03
C ALA A 172 -14.37 -5.53 -17.38
N ALA A 173 -14.32 -6.84 -17.68
CA ALA A 173 -15.18 -7.83 -17.05
C ALA A 173 -14.85 -8.02 -15.56
N ASP A 174 -13.57 -8.14 -15.20
CA ASP A 174 -13.15 -8.29 -13.80
C ASP A 174 -13.54 -7.07 -12.95
N ASN A 175 -13.35 -5.86 -13.48
CA ASN A 175 -13.73 -4.62 -12.79
C ASN A 175 -15.23 -4.54 -12.47
N ARG A 176 -16.08 -5.19 -13.29
CA ARG A 176 -17.53 -5.30 -13.04
C ARG A 176 -17.89 -6.42 -12.07
N HIS A 177 -16.99 -7.37 -11.84
CA HIS A 177 -17.22 -8.50 -10.96
C HIS A 177 -16.87 -8.14 -9.51
N SER A 178 -17.90 -7.84 -8.72
CA SER A 178 -17.78 -7.48 -7.29
C SER A 178 -17.03 -8.54 -6.47
N PHE A 179 -16.32 -8.10 -5.44
CA PHE A 179 -15.74 -9.00 -4.45
C PHE A 179 -16.79 -9.41 -3.41
N ASP A 180 -16.84 -10.69 -3.06
CA ASP A 180 -17.54 -11.15 -1.87
C ASP A 180 -16.63 -10.93 -0.65
N LEU A 181 -16.91 -9.89 0.14
CA LEU A 181 -16.10 -9.54 1.31
C LEU A 181 -16.09 -10.63 2.38
N ALA A 182 -17.11 -11.48 2.45
CA ALA A 182 -17.25 -12.51 3.48
C ALA A 182 -16.47 -13.79 3.18
N GLN A 183 -16.24 -14.10 1.90
CA GLN A 183 -15.55 -15.30 1.46
C GLN A 183 -14.14 -15.04 0.93
N GLY A 184 -13.93 -13.88 0.29
CA GLY A 184 -12.70 -13.60 -0.45
C GLY A 184 -12.43 -14.62 -1.58
N PRO A 185 -11.21 -14.66 -2.13
CA PRO A 185 -10.11 -13.70 -1.93
C PRO A 185 -10.46 -12.28 -2.35
N LEU A 186 -9.94 -11.28 -1.63
CA LEU A 186 -10.16 -9.86 -1.94
C LEU A 186 -9.06 -9.24 -2.80
N LEU A 187 -8.23 -10.11 -3.39
CA LEU A 187 -7.16 -9.83 -4.34
C LEU A 187 -7.27 -10.84 -5.49
N ARG A 188 -7.22 -10.35 -6.73
CA ARG A 188 -7.10 -11.15 -7.96
C ARG A 188 -5.83 -10.70 -8.68
N VAL A 189 -5.04 -11.66 -9.15
CA VAL A 189 -3.79 -11.38 -9.89
C VAL A 189 -3.78 -12.21 -11.16
N VAL A 190 -3.48 -11.57 -12.28
CA VAL A 190 -3.41 -12.19 -13.61
C VAL A 190 -2.15 -11.73 -14.34
N PHE A 191 -1.35 -12.68 -14.80
CA PHE A 191 -0.27 -12.42 -15.74
C PHE A 191 -0.71 -12.82 -17.15
N PHE A 192 -0.62 -11.88 -18.08
CA PHE A 192 -0.81 -12.12 -19.50
C PHE A 192 0.55 -12.19 -20.19
N LYS A 193 0.87 -13.33 -20.79
CA LYS A 193 2.08 -13.51 -21.59
C LYS A 193 1.80 -13.12 -23.03
N LYS A 194 2.36 -12.01 -23.50
CA LYS A 194 2.15 -11.45 -24.85
C LYS A 194 3.26 -11.83 -25.82
N GLY A 195 4.42 -12.26 -25.31
CA GLY A 195 5.58 -12.68 -26.09
C GLY A 195 6.64 -13.34 -25.20
N PRO A 196 7.80 -13.73 -25.76
CA PRO A 196 8.89 -14.35 -24.99
C PRO A 196 9.42 -13.48 -23.85
N ALA A 197 9.43 -12.16 -24.04
CA ALA A 197 9.92 -11.16 -23.09
C ALA A 197 8.93 -9.99 -22.93
N ASP A 198 7.64 -10.24 -23.14
CA ASP A 198 6.59 -9.23 -23.05
C ASP A 198 5.39 -9.78 -22.27
N PHE A 199 5.12 -9.17 -21.14
CA PHE A 199 4.07 -9.59 -20.23
C PHE A 199 3.27 -8.36 -19.76
N LEU A 200 2.04 -8.60 -19.34
CA LEU A 200 1.23 -7.63 -18.62
C LEU A 200 0.77 -8.25 -17.31
N CYS A 201 1.14 -7.62 -16.20
CA CYS A 201 0.60 -7.97 -14.89
C CYS A 201 -0.62 -7.10 -14.65
N TYR A 202 -1.73 -7.74 -14.31
CA TYR A 202 -2.94 -7.11 -13.81
C TYR A 202 -3.19 -7.61 -12.39
N TYR A 203 -3.55 -6.70 -11.49
CA TYR A 203 -4.19 -7.08 -10.24
C TYR A 203 -5.36 -6.17 -9.95
N ASN A 204 -6.27 -6.68 -9.16
CA ASN A 204 -7.40 -5.94 -8.62
C ASN A 204 -7.62 -6.38 -7.19
N MET A 205 -7.86 -5.43 -6.30
CA MET A 205 -8.16 -5.74 -4.90
C MET A 205 -9.22 -4.80 -4.34
N HIS A 206 -9.90 -5.22 -3.29
CA HIS A 206 -10.84 -4.34 -2.60
C HIS A 206 -10.11 -3.39 -1.66
N HIS A 207 -10.45 -2.09 -1.68
CA HIS A 207 -9.83 -1.07 -0.83
C HIS A 207 -10.01 -1.32 0.69
N ILE A 208 -10.88 -2.25 1.09
CA ILE A 208 -11.04 -2.60 2.52
C ILE A 208 -9.82 -3.33 3.11
N ILE A 209 -8.97 -3.93 2.26
CA ILE A 209 -7.75 -4.64 2.66
C ILE A 209 -6.45 -3.90 2.29
N SER A 210 -6.52 -2.69 1.73
CA SER A 210 -5.35 -1.93 1.29
C SER A 210 -5.59 -0.42 1.25
N ASP A 211 -4.52 0.35 1.20
CA ASP A 211 -4.51 1.80 1.05
C ASP A 211 -3.28 2.26 0.24
N GLY A 212 -3.20 3.56 -0.06
CA GLY A 212 -2.10 4.11 -0.86
C GLY A 212 -0.71 3.88 -0.25
N TRP A 213 -0.59 3.79 1.07
CA TRP A 213 0.68 3.52 1.73
C TRP A 213 1.07 2.05 1.57
N SER A 214 0.13 1.16 1.88
CA SER A 214 0.28 -0.29 1.79
C SER A 214 0.67 -0.71 0.38
N MET A 215 0.16 -0.05 -0.67
CA MET A 215 0.53 -0.36 -2.04
C MET A 215 2.04 -0.25 -2.32
N ASN A 216 2.73 0.75 -1.76
CA ASN A 216 4.18 0.90 -1.92
C ASN A 216 4.95 -0.24 -1.22
N ILE A 217 4.46 -0.67 -0.05
CA ILE A 217 5.01 -1.81 0.69
C ILE A 217 4.84 -3.09 -0.12
N LEU A 218 3.63 -3.33 -0.65
CA LEU A 218 3.33 -4.55 -1.41
C LEU A 218 4.21 -4.67 -2.65
N VAL A 219 4.38 -3.57 -3.42
CA VAL A 219 5.25 -3.56 -4.61
C VAL A 219 6.71 -3.86 -4.24
N ARG A 220 7.23 -3.21 -3.19
CA ARG A 220 8.60 -3.44 -2.70
C ARG A 220 8.81 -4.90 -2.30
N ASP A 221 7.87 -5.46 -1.55
CA ASP A 221 7.96 -6.83 -1.04
C ASP A 221 7.86 -7.87 -2.17
N VAL A 222 6.99 -7.70 -3.17
CA VAL A 222 6.94 -8.59 -4.34
C VAL A 222 8.27 -8.62 -5.08
N ILE A 223 8.90 -7.46 -5.29
CA ILE A 223 10.21 -7.37 -5.95
C ILE A 223 11.29 -8.08 -5.11
N ALA A 224 11.28 -7.87 -3.79
CA ALA A 224 12.21 -8.53 -2.88
C ALA A 224 12.03 -10.05 -2.91
N PHE A 225 10.80 -10.56 -2.87
CA PHE A 225 10.50 -11.98 -2.97
C PHE A 225 10.92 -12.56 -4.32
N TYR A 226 10.62 -11.88 -5.43
CA TYR A 226 11.04 -12.33 -6.75
C TYR A 226 12.56 -12.49 -6.84
N ARG A 227 13.32 -11.46 -6.43
CA ARG A 227 14.79 -11.50 -6.43
C ARG A 227 15.35 -12.62 -5.56
N ALA A 228 14.71 -12.87 -4.41
CA ALA A 228 15.13 -13.95 -3.52
C ALA A 228 14.89 -15.34 -4.11
N ILE A 229 13.70 -15.55 -4.67
CA ILE A 229 13.33 -16.85 -5.24
C ILE A 229 14.11 -17.11 -6.55
N ALA A 230 14.40 -16.05 -7.32
CA ALA A 230 15.28 -16.11 -8.49
C ALA A 230 16.77 -16.39 -8.14
N GLY A 231 17.11 -16.55 -6.86
CA GLY A 231 18.47 -16.88 -6.41
C GLY A 231 19.44 -15.71 -6.44
N GLN A 232 18.94 -14.46 -6.48
CA GLN A 232 19.81 -13.29 -6.57
C GLN A 232 20.32 -12.84 -5.18
N HIS A 233 19.45 -12.70 -4.16
CA HIS A 233 19.82 -12.29 -2.78
C HIS A 233 18.73 -12.66 -1.75
N ALA A 234 19.02 -12.75 -0.45
CA ALA A 234 17.96 -12.86 0.58
C ALA A 234 17.01 -11.63 0.54
N PRO A 235 15.69 -11.79 0.78
CA PRO A 235 14.73 -10.71 0.59
C PRO A 235 14.90 -9.63 1.68
N SER A 236 15.13 -8.37 1.27
CA SER A 236 15.11 -7.20 2.16
C SER A 236 13.71 -6.57 2.14
N LEU A 237 12.88 -6.99 3.09
CA LEU A 237 11.47 -6.61 3.20
C LEU A 237 11.31 -5.25 3.88
N ALA A 238 10.19 -4.59 3.65
CA ALA A 238 9.82 -3.37 4.38
C ALA A 238 9.51 -3.64 5.85
#